data_AF-A0A833G5A1-F1
#
_entry.id   AF-A0A833G5A1-F1
#
_cell.length_a   1.000
_cell.length_b   1.000
_cell.length_c   1.000
_cell.angle_alpha   90.00
_cell.angle_beta   90.00
_cell.angle_gamma   90.00
#
_symmetry.space_group_name_H-M   'P 1'
#
loop_
_entity.id
_entity.type
_entity.pdbx_description
1 polymer ?
#
loop_
_entity_poly.entity_id
_entity_poly.type
_entity_poly.pdbx_seq_one_letter_code
_entity_poly.pdbx_strand_id
1 'polypeptide(L)' 'MADRLHPIIQQAGQQMAEGKLGRREFLRIATLLGVSAATAYGLAGLPAPALAQGTPKKGGTLRIGMR' A
#
# COMPACT_ATOMS: atom_id res chain seq x y z
N MET A 1 -9.11 12.08 17.00
CA MET A 1 -9.96 10.88 16.93
C MET A 1 -9.01 9.70 16.74
N ALA A 2 -8.72 8.95 17.79
CA ALA A 2 -7.97 7.71 17.62
C ALA A 2 -8.98 6.67 17.11
N ASP A 3 -9.12 6.57 15.79
CA ASP A 3 -9.91 5.50 15.20
C ASP A 3 -9.27 4.17 15.60
N ARG A 4 -10.02 3.40 16.38
CA ARG A 4 -9.62 2.05 16.79
C ARG A 4 -9.57 1.21 15.51
N LEU A 5 -8.37 0.75 15.14
CA LEU A 5 -8.16 -0.10 13.97
C LEU A 5 -9.13 -1.28 14.00
N HIS A 6 -9.73 -1.60 12.86
CA HIS A 6 -10.62 -2.74 12.74
C HIS A 6 -9.88 -4.03 13.19
N PRO A 7 -10.47 -4.90 14.03
CA PRO A 7 -9.78 -6.07 14.61
C PRO A 7 -9.11 -6.99 13.58
N ILE A 8 -9.72 -7.12 12.40
CA ILE A 8 -9.21 -7.95 11.30
C ILE A 8 -7.83 -7.50 10.78
N ILE A 9 -7.45 -6.22 10.99
CA ILE A 9 -6.16 -5.70 10.57
C ILE A 9 -5.01 -6.39 11.31
N GLN A 10 -5.20 -6.67 12.60
CA GLN A 10 -4.20 -7.38 13.41
C GLN A 10 -4.02 -8.82 12.92
N GLN A 11 -5.13 -9.51 12.66
CA GLN A 11 -5.10 -10.88 12.14
C GLN A 11 -4.49 -10.95 10.73
N ALA A 12 -4.86 -10.03 9.85
CA ALA A 12 -4.29 -9.93 8.50
C ALA A 12 -2.79 -9.62 8.55
N GLY A 13 -2.35 -8.76 9.47
CA GLY A 13 -0.93 -8.47 9.70
C GLY A 13 -0.15 -9.71 10.15
N GLN A 14 -0.70 -10.50 11.07
CA GLN A 14 -0.11 -11.78 11.49
C GLN A 14 -0.03 -12.79 10.34
N GLN A 15 -1.11 -12.96 9.57
CA GLN A 15 -1.09 -13.85 8.40
C GLN A 15 -0.07 -13.41 7.35
N MET A 16 0.14 -12.11 7.20
CA MET A 16 1.17 -11.58 6.31
C MET A 16 2.57 -11.87 6.84
N ALA A 17 2.81 -11.69 8.15
CA ALA A 17 4.08 -12.02 8.79
C ALA A 17 4.40 -13.53 8.72
N GLU A 18 3.38 -14.38 8.78
CA GLU A 18 3.48 -15.83 8.61
C GLU A 18 3.62 -16.27 7.14
N GLY A 19 3.58 -15.34 6.18
CA GLY A 19 3.64 -15.64 4.75
C GLY A 19 2.38 -16.26 4.15
N LYS A 20 1.28 -16.35 4.92
CA LYS A 20 -0.03 -16.86 4.48
C LYS A 20 -0.85 -15.82 3.71
N LEU A 21 -0.53 -14.54 3.89
CA LEU A 21 -1.16 -13.42 3.21
C LEU A 21 -0.11 -12.60 2.44
N GLY A 22 -0.35 -12.35 1.16
CA GLY A 22 0.55 -11.53 0.35
C GLY A 22 0.53 -10.05 0.75
N ARG A 23 1.67 -9.36 0.58
CA ARG A 23 1.82 -7.92 0.82
C ARG A 23 0.71 -7.07 0.17
N ARG A 24 0.40 -7.34 -1.10
CA ARG A 24 -0.63 -6.60 -1.86
C ARG A 24 -2.04 -6.84 -1.31
N GLU A 25 -2.31 -8.05 -0.85
CA GLU A 25 -3.59 -8.45 -0.27
C GLU A 25 -3.80 -7.74 1.07
N PHE A 26 -2.78 -7.73 1.94
CA PHE A 26 -2.81 -6.99 3.20
C PHE A 26 -3.08 -5.50 2.99
N LEU A 27 -2.32 -4.86 2.09
CA LEU A 27 -2.51 -3.42 1.80
C LEU A 27 -3.91 -3.11 1.28
N ARG A 28 -4.50 -4.00 0.47
CA ARG A 28 -5.86 -3.86 -0.02
C ARG A 28 -6.89 -3.94 1.10
N ILE A 29 -6.77 -4.92 1.99
CA ILE A 29 -7.66 -5.09 3.14
C ILE A 29 -7.55 -3.88 4.07
N ALA A 30 -6.32 -3.43 4.36
CA ALA A 30 -6.07 -2.29 5.23
C ALA A 30 -6.70 -1.01 4.68
N THR A 31 -6.48 -0.70 3.40
CA THR A 31 -7.03 0.53 2.79
C THR A 31 -8.54 0.49 2.63
N LEU A 32 -9.12 -0.68 2.34
CA LEU A 32 -10.59 -0.86 2.32
C LEU A 32 -11.24 -0.54 3.66
N LEU A 33 -10.54 -0.78 4.77
CA LEU A 33 -11.02 -0.53 6.13
C LEU A 33 -10.66 0.87 6.66
N GLY A 34 -10.24 1.77 5.78
CA GLY A 34 -9.94 3.16 6.13
C GLY A 34 -8.56 3.37 6.76
N VAL A 35 -7.69 2.35 6.76
CA VAL A 35 -6.31 2.52 7.22
C VAL A 35 -5.54 3.34 6.19
N SER A 36 -4.92 4.44 6.64
CA SER A 36 -4.08 5.27 5.77
C SER A 36 -2.93 4.45 5.18
N ALA A 37 -2.47 4.82 3.98
CA ALA A 37 -1.34 4.14 3.34
C ALA A 37 -0.12 4.11 4.26
N ALA A 38 0.26 5.24 4.87
CA ALA A 38 1.40 5.32 5.78
C ALA A 38 1.28 4.35 6.97
N THR A 39 0.11 4.30 7.60
CA THR A 39 -0.16 3.37 8.70
C THR A 39 -0.10 1.92 8.24
N ALA A 40 -0.66 1.59 7.08
CA ALA A 40 -0.63 0.24 6.54
C ALA A 40 0.80 -0.24 6.24
N TYR A 41 1.65 0.61 5.65
CA TYR A 41 3.07 0.28 5.44
C TYR A 41 3.82 0.06 6.76
N GLY A 42 3.56 0.88 7.78
CA GLY A 42 4.13 0.70 9.12
C GLY A 42 3.69 -0.62 9.77
N LEU A 43 2.39 -0.94 9.73
CA LEU A 43 1.84 -2.21 10.23
C LEU A 43 2.41 -3.42 9.49
N ALA A 44 2.71 -3.26 8.20
CA ALA A 44 3.31 -4.31 7.40
C ALA A 44 4.82 -4.49 7.62
N GLY A 45 5.46 -3.66 8.44
CA GLY A 45 6.92 -3.66 8.61
C GLY A 45 7.67 -3.38 7.30
N LEU A 46 7.02 -2.69 6.36
CA LEU A 46 7.58 -2.42 5.05
C LEU A 46 8.31 -1.08 5.05
N PRO A 47 9.43 -0.96 4.31
CA PRO A 47 10.00 0.35 4.04
C PRO A 47 9.00 1.22 3.29
N ALA A 48 9.19 2.54 3.40
CA ALA A 48 8.43 3.49 2.59
C ALA A 48 8.54 3.11 1.10
N PRO A 49 7.43 3.18 0.34
CA PRO A 49 7.46 2.82 -1.07
C PRO A 49 8.48 3.69 -1.81
N ALA A 50 9.26 3.06 -2.69
CA ALA A 50 10.15 3.78 -3.56
C ALA A 50 9.34 4.76 -4.42
N LEU A 51 9.60 6.05 -4.26
CA LEU A 51 9.01 7.07 -5.11
C LEU A 51 9.68 6.97 -6.49
N ALA A 52 8.89 6.87 -7.55
CA ALA A 52 9.38 6.94 -8.93
C ALA A 52 9.75 8.40 -9.29
N GLN A 53 10.58 9.04 -8.48
CA GLN A 53 11.10 10.39 -8.66
C GLN A 53 12.33 10.41 -9.57
N GLY A 54 12.34 9.58 -10.63
CA GLY A 54 13.32 9.78 -11.69
C GLY A 54 13.12 11.16 -12.30
N THR A 55 14.19 11.89 -12.62
CA THR A 55 14.09 13.09 -13.45
C THR A 55 13.43 12.66 -14.77
N PRO A 56 12.21 13.14 -15.09
CA PRO A 56 11.62 12.83 -16.38
C PRO A 56 12.58 13.30 -17.47
N LYS A 57 12.88 12.43 -18.45
CA LYS A 57 13.69 12.86 -19.60
C LYS A 57 12.96 14.03 -20.25
N LYS A 58 13.66 15.16 -20.38
CA LYS A 58 13.14 16.32 -21.10
C LYS A 58 13.02 15.94 -22.57
N GLY A 59 11.79 15.94 -23.09
CA GLY A 59 11.48 15.56 -24.47
C GLY A 59 11.06 14.10 -24.64
N GLY A 60 10.25 13.84 -25.68
CA GLY A 60 9.65 12.55 -26.00
C GLY A 60 8.28 12.71 -26.67
N THR A 61 7.80 11.70 -27.37
CA THR A 61 6.46 11.73 -28.01
C THR A 61 5.45 10.99 -27.14
N LEU A 62 4.55 11.75 -26.50
CA LEU A 62 3.39 11.20 -25.81
C LEU A 62 2.35 10.76 -26.86
N ARG A 63 2.02 9.46 -26.91
CA ARG A 63 0.94 8.93 -27.75
C ARG A 63 -0.25 8.63 -26.86
N ILE A 64 -1.30 9.45 -26.93
CA ILE A 64 -2.56 9.22 -26.21
C ILE A 64 -3.51 8.51 -27.18
N GLY A 65 -3.95 7.31 -26.82
CA GLY A 65 -5.09 6.67 -27.47
C GLY A 65 -6.37 7.08 -26.75
N MET A 66 -7.31 7.67 -27.47
CA MET A 66 -8.68 7.88 -26.97
C MET A 66 -9.55 6.71 -27.45
N ARG A 67 -10.41 6.21 -26.57
CA ARG A 67 -11.48 5.25 -26.87
C ARG A 67 -12.81 5.92 -26.63
#